data_AF-A0A7Y0EV31-F1
#
_entry.id   AF-A0A7Y0EV31-F1
#
_cell.length_a   1.000
_cell.length_b   1.000
_cell.length_c   1.000
_cell.angle_alpha   90.00
_cell.angle_beta   90.00
_cell.angle_gamma   90.00
#
_symmetry.space_group_name_H-M   'P 1'
#
loop_
_entity.id
_entity.type
_entity.pdbx_description
1 polymer ?
#
loop_
_entity_poly.entity_id
_entity_poly.type
_entity_poly.pdbx_seq_one_letter_code
_entity_poly.pdbx_strand_id
1 'polypeptide(L)'
;MMKKIFTAILSIVLIAGVSACGEKKNEGPDYADDEAMSIIADGFNKRSALIDKLKGQGKDTSESKYFQQIIQTEIDNDKPLKARQFKDSKLQEQVIAYLNSLDDQLAVVKKYSSTSAGSAEARSKAYDKRSTILKTFVDKYGLKVDSKYQDTLDDLVRNGNSVQEKNETDQTINSLIASAKFDKTEAEYVGYYTYSAVIENTSKINFSNVSLLLALYDADGVKVEEAYASTSSWAAGEKVRFEAGSDVNAAQVKVSVSGYEVAK
;
A
#
# COMPACT_ATOMS: atom_id res chain seq x y z
N MET A 1 3.81 -92.88 -50.51
CA MET A 1 2.93 -93.50 -49.48
C MET A 1 3.27 -92.90 -48.12
N MET A 2 2.25 -92.36 -47.42
CA MET A 2 2.16 -92.07 -45.97
C MET A 2 3.15 -91.04 -45.38
N LYS A 3 2.81 -90.14 -44.44
CA LYS A 3 1.55 -89.74 -43.78
C LYS A 3 1.83 -88.37 -43.13
N LYS A 4 0.77 -87.58 -42.97
CA LYS A 4 0.68 -86.30 -42.25
C LYS A 4 1.19 -86.43 -40.80
N ILE A 5 1.64 -85.32 -40.19
CA ILE A 5 1.23 -84.83 -38.85
C ILE A 5 1.61 -83.34 -38.72
N PHE A 6 0.61 -82.54 -38.31
CA PHE A 6 0.68 -81.15 -37.87
C PHE A 6 1.40 -81.03 -36.52
N THR A 7 2.12 -79.93 -36.25
CA THR A 7 2.05 -79.20 -34.97
C THR A 7 2.53 -77.76 -35.18
N ALA A 8 1.70 -76.80 -34.76
CA ALA A 8 1.96 -75.37 -34.80
C ALA A 8 2.73 -74.91 -33.56
N ILE A 9 3.69 -73.98 -33.73
CA ILE A 9 4.14 -73.09 -32.65
C ILE A 9 4.34 -71.69 -33.25
N LEU A 10 3.53 -70.76 -32.75
CA LEU A 10 3.56 -69.33 -33.04
C LEU A 10 4.72 -68.69 -32.27
N SER A 11 5.63 -67.98 -32.95
CA SER A 11 6.64 -67.15 -32.29
C SER A 11 6.99 -65.96 -33.18
N ILE A 12 6.64 -64.78 -32.68
CA ILE A 12 6.84 -63.45 -33.27
C ILE A 12 8.31 -63.07 -33.12
N VAL A 13 8.97 -62.68 -34.23
CA VAL A 13 10.30 -62.08 -34.21
C VAL A 13 10.32 -60.75 -34.99
N LEU A 14 10.60 -59.70 -34.21
CA LEU A 14 11.20 -58.39 -34.47
C LEU A 14 11.53 -57.94 -35.90
N ILE A 15 11.06 -56.73 -36.25
CA ILE A 15 11.87 -55.70 -36.95
C ILE A 15 11.59 -54.32 -36.33
N ALA A 16 12.66 -53.54 -36.22
CA ALA A 16 12.87 -52.31 -35.45
C ALA A 16 11.99 -51.09 -35.80
N GLY A 17 11.78 -50.25 -34.79
CA GLY A 17 11.38 -48.85 -34.94
C GLY A 17 12.20 -47.98 -33.98
N VAL A 18 13.23 -47.31 -34.52
CA VAL A 18 14.07 -46.33 -33.83
C VAL A 18 13.20 -45.16 -33.39
N SER A 19 13.08 -44.94 -32.08
CA SER A 19 12.51 -43.70 -31.53
C SER A 19 13.64 -42.87 -30.95
N ALA A 20 14.03 -41.83 -31.66
CA ALA A 20 14.91 -40.79 -31.17
C ALA A 20 14.20 -40.04 -30.03
N CYS A 21 14.40 -40.47 -28.79
CA CYS A 21 14.11 -39.65 -27.62
C CYS A 21 15.23 -38.63 -27.48
N GLY A 22 15.05 -37.46 -28.09
CA GLY A 22 15.77 -36.27 -27.63
C GLY A 22 15.41 -36.04 -26.17
N GLU A 23 16.40 -36.04 -25.29
CA GLU A 23 16.23 -35.59 -23.91
C GLU A 23 15.66 -34.17 -23.93
N LYS A 24 14.36 -34.04 -23.64
CA LYS A 24 13.84 -32.77 -23.17
C LYS A 24 14.53 -32.51 -21.83
N LYS A 25 15.53 -31.62 -21.84
CA LYS A 25 15.96 -30.98 -20.59
C LYS A 25 14.70 -30.45 -19.93
N ASN A 26 14.43 -30.96 -18.74
CA ASN A 26 13.39 -30.44 -17.87
C ASN A 26 13.93 -29.09 -17.36
N GLU A 27 13.81 -28.06 -18.20
CA GLU A 27 13.95 -26.68 -17.72
C GLU A 27 12.91 -26.56 -16.60
N GLY A 28 13.37 -26.21 -15.40
CA GLY A 28 12.51 -26.13 -14.22
C GLY A 28 11.35 -25.15 -14.44
N PRO A 29 10.54 -24.90 -13.40
CA PRO A 29 9.42 -23.98 -13.53
C PRO A 29 9.89 -22.62 -14.09
N ASP A 30 9.18 -22.14 -15.11
CA ASP A 30 9.44 -20.85 -15.74
C ASP A 30 8.90 -19.73 -14.84
N TYR A 31 9.80 -19.17 -14.03
CA TYR A 31 9.52 -18.16 -13.03
C TYR A 31 9.62 -16.73 -13.59
N ALA A 32 8.73 -15.84 -13.15
CA ALA A 32 8.68 -14.45 -13.63
C ALA A 32 9.66 -13.48 -12.94
N ASP A 33 10.48 -13.95 -11.99
CA ASP A 33 11.37 -13.12 -11.19
C ASP A 33 12.26 -12.19 -12.04
N ASP A 34 12.82 -12.71 -13.14
CA ASP A 34 13.75 -11.97 -14.01
C ASP A 34 13.04 -11.03 -15.01
N GLU A 35 11.76 -11.26 -15.29
CA GLU A 35 10.99 -10.49 -16.29
C GLU A 35 9.99 -9.50 -15.68
N ALA A 36 9.59 -9.68 -14.41
CA ALA A 36 8.51 -8.91 -13.79
C ALA A 36 8.77 -7.40 -13.81
N MET A 37 9.99 -6.97 -13.48
CA MET A 37 10.35 -5.55 -13.53
C MET A 37 10.37 -5.00 -14.95
N SER A 38 10.79 -5.80 -15.94
CA SER A 38 10.76 -5.39 -17.34
C SER A 38 9.32 -5.24 -17.85
N ILE A 39 8.42 -6.14 -17.47
CA ILE A 39 7.01 -6.07 -17.83
C ILE A 39 6.36 -4.83 -17.22
N ILE A 40 6.55 -4.62 -15.91
CA ILE A 40 6.03 -3.43 -15.20
C ILE A 40 6.60 -2.12 -15.79
N ALA A 41 7.90 -2.10 -16.14
CA ALA A 41 8.52 -0.95 -16.79
C ALA A 41 7.87 -0.64 -18.15
N ASP A 42 7.60 -1.66 -18.97
CA ASP A 42 6.93 -1.50 -20.25
C ASP A 42 5.49 -0.97 -20.08
N GLY A 43 4.75 -1.46 -19.07
CA GLY A 43 3.43 -0.95 -18.70
C GLY A 43 3.47 0.53 -18.32
N PHE A 44 4.43 0.91 -17.48
CA PHE A 44 4.67 2.29 -17.07
C PHE A 44 5.03 3.20 -18.26
N ASN A 45 5.92 2.73 -19.14
CA ASN A 45 6.35 3.47 -20.33
C ASN A 45 5.17 3.68 -21.30
N LYS A 46 4.37 2.64 -21.55
CA LYS A 46 3.17 2.72 -22.41
C LYS A 46 2.14 3.70 -21.84
N ARG A 47 1.91 3.65 -20.52
CA ARG A 47 1.06 4.61 -19.82
C ARG A 47 1.55 6.04 -20.01
N SER A 48 2.83 6.28 -19.80
CA SER A 48 3.44 7.61 -19.89
C SER A 48 3.41 8.14 -21.33
N ALA A 49 3.71 7.29 -22.30
CA ALA A 49 3.60 7.63 -23.72
C ALA A 49 2.17 8.00 -24.14
N LEU A 50 1.16 7.32 -23.59
CA LEU A 50 -0.24 7.67 -23.84
C LEU A 50 -0.60 9.04 -23.25
N ILE A 51 -0.11 9.37 -22.05
CA ILE A 51 -0.29 10.70 -21.44
C ILE A 51 0.27 11.79 -22.36
N ASP A 52 1.51 11.62 -22.83
CA ASP A 52 2.16 12.58 -23.73
C ASP A 52 1.38 12.76 -25.04
N LYS A 53 0.95 11.64 -25.64
CA LYS A 53 0.15 11.65 -26.86
C LYS A 53 -1.16 12.43 -26.67
N LEU A 54 -1.87 12.19 -25.58
CA LEU A 54 -3.14 12.84 -25.28
C LEU A 54 -2.95 14.35 -25.01
N LYS A 55 -1.92 14.73 -24.26
CA LYS A 55 -1.55 16.14 -24.04
C LYS A 55 -1.19 16.84 -25.35
N GLY A 56 -0.41 16.19 -26.21
CA GLY A 56 -0.08 16.70 -27.56
C GLY A 56 -1.30 16.89 -28.46
N GLN A 57 -2.41 16.20 -28.18
CA GLN A 57 -3.70 16.37 -28.85
C GLN A 57 -4.61 17.41 -28.16
N GLY A 58 -4.10 18.15 -27.17
CA GLY A 58 -4.88 19.12 -26.39
C GLY A 58 -5.94 18.49 -25.48
N LYS A 59 -5.79 17.20 -25.11
CA LYS A 59 -6.73 16.52 -24.20
C LYS A 59 -6.31 16.74 -22.75
N ASP A 60 -7.31 17.00 -21.89
CA ASP A 60 -7.10 17.01 -20.45
C ASP A 60 -7.06 15.56 -19.92
N THR A 61 -5.86 15.11 -19.56
CA THR A 61 -5.63 13.75 -19.05
C THR A 61 -6.23 13.51 -17.66
N SER A 62 -6.76 14.54 -17.00
CA SER A 62 -7.50 14.42 -15.74
C SER A 62 -9.00 14.10 -15.93
N GLU A 63 -9.53 14.25 -17.16
CA GLU A 63 -10.89 13.83 -17.48
C GLU A 63 -11.03 12.31 -17.28
N SER A 64 -12.13 11.89 -16.65
CA SER A 64 -12.35 10.49 -16.26
C SER A 64 -12.18 9.50 -17.42
N LYS A 65 -12.65 9.85 -18.63
CA LYS A 65 -12.49 9.00 -19.83
C LYS A 65 -11.02 8.72 -20.15
N TYR A 66 -10.19 9.76 -20.26
CA TYR A 66 -8.78 9.61 -20.60
C TYR A 66 -8.01 8.98 -19.44
N PHE A 67 -8.33 9.36 -18.20
CA PHE A 67 -7.65 8.81 -17.05
C PHE A 67 -7.91 7.30 -16.88
N GLN A 68 -9.14 6.83 -17.17
CA GLN A 68 -9.43 5.39 -17.25
C GLN A 68 -8.61 4.69 -18.33
N GLN A 69 -8.50 5.28 -19.53
CA GLN A 69 -7.70 4.71 -20.63
C GLN A 69 -6.21 4.60 -20.26
N ILE A 70 -5.67 5.63 -19.60
CA ILE A 70 -4.30 5.68 -19.13
C ILE A 70 -4.02 4.55 -18.12
N ILE A 71 -4.89 4.38 -17.12
CA ILE A 71 -4.74 3.31 -16.12
C ILE A 71 -4.93 1.93 -16.76
N GLN A 72 -5.94 1.77 -17.62
CA GLN A 72 -6.23 0.51 -18.30
C GLN A 72 -5.07 0.05 -19.19
N THR A 73 -4.34 0.98 -19.81
CA THR A 73 -3.16 0.67 -20.63
C THR A 73 -2.09 -0.06 -19.84
N GLU A 74 -1.85 0.35 -18.59
CA GLU A 74 -0.89 -0.29 -17.70
C GLU A 74 -1.41 -1.65 -17.20
N ILE A 75 -2.68 -1.70 -16.78
CA ILE A 75 -3.34 -2.96 -16.36
C ILE A 75 -3.26 -4.02 -17.47
N ASP A 76 -3.57 -3.66 -18.71
CA ASP A 76 -3.57 -4.60 -19.83
C ASP A 76 -2.19 -5.12 -20.18
N ASN A 77 -1.16 -4.32 -19.91
CA ASN A 77 0.23 -4.74 -20.08
C ASN A 77 0.62 -5.75 -18.98
N ASP A 78 0.33 -5.42 -17.73
CA ASP A 78 0.90 -6.12 -16.59
C ASP A 78 0.05 -7.32 -16.13
N LYS A 79 -1.19 -7.44 -16.60
CA LYS A 79 -2.10 -8.55 -16.26
C LYS A 79 -1.53 -9.97 -16.41
N PRO A 80 -0.62 -10.30 -17.36
CA PRO A 80 -0.08 -11.65 -17.45
C PRO A 80 0.65 -12.08 -16.16
N LEU A 81 1.24 -11.13 -15.43
CA LEU A 81 1.94 -11.40 -14.17
C LEU A 81 1.02 -11.99 -13.08
N LYS A 82 -0.30 -11.78 -13.15
CA LYS A 82 -1.26 -12.36 -12.17
C LYS A 82 -1.21 -13.90 -12.16
N ALA A 83 -0.92 -14.52 -13.29
CA ALA A 83 -0.93 -15.98 -13.44
C ALA A 83 0.47 -16.60 -13.43
N ARG A 84 1.53 -15.80 -13.38
CA ARG A 84 2.92 -16.29 -13.40
C ARG A 84 3.33 -16.83 -12.04
N GLN A 85 4.21 -17.83 -12.08
CA GLN A 85 4.84 -18.35 -10.87
C GLN A 85 6.08 -17.51 -10.56
N PHE A 86 6.35 -17.34 -9.27
CA PHE A 86 7.52 -16.64 -8.77
C PHE A 86 8.27 -17.55 -7.81
N LYS A 87 9.59 -17.43 -7.81
CA LYS A 87 10.46 -18.09 -6.85
C LYS A 87 10.59 -17.23 -5.58
N ASP A 88 10.72 -15.92 -5.74
CA ASP A 88 10.66 -14.94 -4.65
C ASP A 88 9.20 -14.62 -4.32
N SER A 89 8.72 -15.18 -3.20
CA SER A 89 7.37 -14.94 -2.70
C SER A 89 7.14 -13.49 -2.26
N LYS A 90 8.18 -12.75 -1.88
CA LYS A 90 8.08 -11.32 -1.56
C LYS A 90 7.97 -10.48 -2.81
N LEU A 91 8.69 -10.80 -3.87
CA LEU A 91 8.49 -10.17 -5.16
C LEU A 91 7.07 -10.42 -5.67
N GLN A 92 6.59 -11.67 -5.59
CA GLN A 92 5.21 -12.00 -5.96
C GLN A 92 4.18 -11.16 -5.19
N GLU A 93 4.32 -11.08 -3.87
CA GLU A 93 3.45 -10.28 -3.01
C GLU A 93 3.39 -8.81 -3.47
N GLN A 94 4.55 -8.22 -3.77
CA GLN A 94 4.63 -6.83 -4.25
C GLN A 94 4.05 -6.64 -5.66
N VAL A 95 4.30 -7.58 -6.58
CA VAL A 95 3.70 -7.56 -7.94
C VAL A 95 2.18 -7.65 -7.88
N ILE A 96 1.63 -8.54 -7.06
CA ILE A 96 0.19 -8.64 -6.87
C ILE A 96 -0.37 -7.37 -6.21
N ALA A 97 0.32 -6.82 -5.21
CA ALA A 97 -0.07 -5.55 -4.59
C ALA A 97 -0.08 -4.39 -5.61
N TYR A 98 0.89 -4.35 -6.51
CA TYR A 98 0.97 -3.35 -7.58
C TYR A 98 -0.23 -3.45 -8.53
N LEU A 99 -0.53 -4.64 -9.04
CA LEU A 99 -1.65 -4.88 -9.94
C LEU A 99 -2.99 -4.51 -9.28
N ASN A 100 -3.16 -4.88 -8.01
CA ASN A 100 -4.33 -4.47 -7.24
C ASN A 100 -4.40 -2.94 -7.05
N SER A 101 -3.26 -2.26 -6.90
CA SER A 101 -3.24 -0.79 -6.80
C SER A 101 -3.69 -0.11 -8.09
N LEU A 102 -3.41 -0.69 -9.26
CA LEU A 102 -3.91 -0.20 -10.55
C LEU A 102 -5.43 -0.41 -10.67
N ASP A 103 -5.91 -1.60 -10.28
CA ASP A 103 -7.33 -1.91 -10.23
C ASP A 103 -8.08 -0.95 -9.28
N ASP A 104 -7.51 -0.64 -8.11
CA ASP A 104 -8.04 0.34 -7.15
C ASP A 104 -8.09 1.76 -7.76
N GLN A 105 -7.02 2.19 -8.43
CA GLN A 105 -7.00 3.48 -9.14
C GLN A 105 -8.11 3.55 -10.18
N LEU A 106 -8.29 2.49 -10.99
CA LEU A 106 -9.34 2.44 -11.99
C LEU A 106 -10.74 2.49 -11.35
N ALA A 107 -10.94 1.77 -10.25
CA ALA A 107 -12.21 1.77 -9.52
C ALA A 107 -12.55 3.15 -8.95
N VAL A 108 -11.58 3.87 -8.39
CA VAL A 108 -11.75 5.25 -7.91
C VAL A 108 -12.20 6.18 -9.04
N VAL A 109 -11.56 6.11 -10.20
CA VAL A 109 -11.89 6.96 -11.35
C VAL A 109 -13.27 6.66 -11.93
N LYS A 110 -13.71 5.39 -11.89
CA LYS A 110 -15.05 4.97 -12.31
C LYS A 110 -16.13 5.41 -11.32
N LYS A 111 -15.84 5.35 -10.02
CA LYS A 111 -16.81 5.66 -8.95
C LYS A 111 -17.04 7.16 -8.79
N TYR A 112 -15.99 7.96 -8.91
CA TYR A 112 -16.02 9.38 -8.57
C TYR A 112 -15.93 10.26 -9.81
N SER A 113 -16.92 11.14 -10.02
CA SER A 113 -16.74 12.28 -10.92
C SER A 113 -15.61 13.18 -10.43
N SER A 114 -14.96 13.93 -11.31
CA SER A 114 -13.91 14.90 -10.95
C SER A 114 -14.37 15.98 -9.96
N THR A 115 -15.69 16.15 -9.78
CA THR A 115 -16.31 17.16 -8.91
C THR A 115 -16.91 16.59 -7.63
N SER A 116 -16.84 15.27 -7.42
CA SER A 116 -17.50 14.63 -6.27
C SER A 116 -16.72 14.85 -4.97
N ALA A 117 -17.45 15.11 -3.87
CA ALA A 117 -16.89 15.17 -2.52
C ALA A 117 -16.20 13.84 -2.17
N GLY A 118 -15.00 13.89 -1.60
CA GLY A 118 -14.18 12.72 -1.30
C GLY A 118 -13.39 12.13 -2.48
N SER A 119 -13.56 12.65 -3.70
CA SER A 119 -12.79 12.19 -4.87
C SER A 119 -11.29 12.48 -4.73
N ALA A 120 -10.92 13.63 -4.16
CA ALA A 120 -9.52 14.01 -3.97
C ALA A 120 -8.81 13.06 -2.99
N GLU A 121 -9.44 12.75 -1.85
CA GLU A 121 -8.88 11.85 -0.85
C GLU A 121 -8.74 10.42 -1.39
N ALA A 122 -9.79 9.89 -2.04
CA ALA A 122 -9.75 8.55 -2.64
C ALA A 122 -8.67 8.44 -3.74
N ARG A 123 -8.50 9.49 -4.55
CA ARG A 123 -7.44 9.55 -5.57
C ARG A 123 -6.05 9.65 -4.95
N SER A 124 -5.87 10.46 -3.90
CA SER A 124 -4.58 10.54 -3.18
C SER A 124 -4.20 9.18 -2.61
N LYS A 125 -5.11 8.52 -1.87
CA LYS A 125 -4.86 7.19 -1.30
C LYS A 125 -4.44 6.16 -2.36
N ALA A 126 -5.11 6.14 -3.50
CA ALA A 126 -4.77 5.22 -4.60
C ALA A 126 -3.43 5.59 -5.29
N TYR A 127 -3.09 6.88 -5.35
CA TYR A 127 -1.81 7.37 -5.86
C TYR A 127 -0.66 7.04 -4.90
N ASP A 128 -0.85 7.27 -3.60
CA ASP A 128 0.11 7.01 -2.53
C ASP A 128 0.43 5.51 -2.43
N LYS A 129 -0.60 4.66 -2.49
CA LYS A 129 -0.41 3.19 -2.52
C LYS A 129 0.47 2.75 -3.68
N ARG A 130 0.21 3.22 -4.91
CA ARG A 130 1.02 2.88 -6.09
C ARG A 130 2.46 3.40 -5.92
N SER A 131 2.61 4.62 -5.40
CA SER A 131 3.91 5.27 -5.17
C SER A 131 4.81 4.46 -4.24
N THR A 132 4.29 3.99 -3.10
CA THR A 132 5.04 3.18 -2.14
C THR A 132 5.48 1.83 -2.73
N ILE A 133 4.66 1.21 -3.57
CA ILE A 133 5.00 -0.05 -4.23
C ILE A 133 6.07 0.17 -5.30
N LEU A 134 5.93 1.21 -6.13
CA LEU A 134 6.94 1.57 -7.14
C LEU A 134 8.30 1.91 -6.50
N LYS A 135 8.30 2.62 -5.37
CA LYS A 135 9.51 2.82 -4.57
C LYS A 135 10.16 1.49 -4.19
N THR A 136 9.36 0.54 -3.69
CA THR A 136 9.87 -0.80 -3.33
C THR A 136 10.48 -1.51 -4.54
N PHE A 137 9.87 -1.41 -5.71
CA PHE A 137 10.42 -1.96 -6.95
C PHE A 137 11.73 -1.30 -7.38
N VAL A 138 11.85 0.01 -7.25
CA VAL A 138 13.10 0.73 -7.54
C VAL A 138 14.20 0.32 -6.55
N ASP A 139 13.92 0.42 -5.25
CA ASP A 139 14.93 0.22 -4.19
C ASP A 139 15.41 -1.23 -4.08
N LYS A 140 14.52 -2.21 -4.23
CA LYS A 140 14.81 -3.62 -3.93
C LYS A 140 14.94 -4.50 -5.17
N TYR A 141 14.23 -4.17 -6.24
CA TYR A 141 14.10 -5.03 -7.41
C TYR A 141 14.67 -4.40 -8.68
N GLY A 142 15.20 -3.18 -8.60
CA GLY A 142 15.93 -2.53 -9.69
C GLY A 142 15.05 -2.12 -10.88
N LEU A 143 13.77 -1.78 -10.63
CA LEU A 143 12.89 -1.23 -11.67
C LEU A 143 13.53 -0.01 -12.35
N LYS A 144 13.57 -0.04 -13.68
CA LYS A 144 14.04 1.05 -14.53
C LYS A 144 13.07 1.25 -15.67
N VAL A 145 12.82 2.50 -16.03
CA VAL A 145 11.92 2.90 -17.12
C VAL A 145 12.72 3.57 -18.23
N ASP A 146 12.05 3.95 -19.32
CA ASP A 146 12.71 4.72 -20.37
C ASP A 146 13.23 6.04 -19.81
N SER A 147 14.40 6.48 -20.24
CA SER A 147 15.04 7.71 -19.75
C SER A 147 14.12 8.94 -19.85
N LYS A 148 13.28 8.99 -20.89
CA LYS A 148 12.28 10.04 -21.09
C LYS A 148 11.23 10.12 -19.96
N TYR A 149 10.96 9.01 -19.27
CA TYR A 149 9.95 8.93 -18.20
C TYR A 149 10.56 8.74 -16.81
N GLN A 150 11.89 8.80 -16.69
CA GLN A 150 12.59 8.62 -15.42
C GLN A 150 12.16 9.67 -14.38
N ASP A 151 12.07 10.95 -14.76
CA ASP A 151 11.62 12.02 -13.85
C ASP A 151 10.21 11.75 -13.29
N THR A 152 9.33 11.15 -14.11
CA THR A 152 7.97 10.79 -13.66
C THR A 152 7.99 9.64 -12.65
N LEU A 153 8.90 8.67 -12.82
CA LEU A 153 9.10 7.61 -11.84
C LEU A 153 9.72 8.16 -10.56
N ASP A 154 10.72 9.04 -10.67
CA ASP A 154 11.42 9.64 -9.53
C ASP A 154 10.47 10.48 -8.67
N ASP A 155 9.53 11.20 -9.28
CA ASP A 155 8.47 11.93 -8.57
C ASP A 155 7.56 11.00 -7.76
N LEU A 156 7.19 9.84 -8.32
CA LEU A 156 6.41 8.82 -7.62
C LEU A 156 7.20 8.18 -6.48
N VAL A 157 8.49 7.90 -6.69
CA VAL A 157 9.38 7.37 -5.64
C VAL A 157 9.50 8.37 -4.50
N ARG A 158 9.67 9.66 -4.81
CA ARG A 158 9.72 10.74 -3.80
C ARG A 158 8.40 10.84 -3.04
N ASN A 159 7.25 10.71 -3.70
CA ASN A 159 5.96 10.63 -2.99
C ASN A 159 5.90 9.39 -2.07
N GLY A 160 6.38 8.23 -2.54
CA GLY A 160 6.49 7.02 -1.74
C GLY A 160 7.34 7.21 -0.48
N ASN A 161 8.46 7.96 -0.56
CA ASN A 161 9.26 8.34 0.59
C ASN A 161 8.43 9.15 1.60
N SER A 162 7.77 10.21 1.14
CA SER A 162 6.96 11.08 2.00
C SER A 162 5.82 10.33 2.69
N VAL A 163 5.17 9.40 1.98
CA VAL A 163 4.10 8.55 2.55
C VAL A 163 4.67 7.60 3.60
N GLN A 164 5.83 7.00 3.36
CA GLN A 164 6.49 6.13 4.32
C GLN A 164 6.87 6.91 5.58
N GLU A 165 7.54 8.07 5.44
CA GLU A 165 7.92 8.94 6.56
C GLU A 165 6.71 9.39 7.38
N LYS A 166 5.60 9.75 6.71
CA LYS A 166 4.35 10.11 7.37
C LYS A 166 3.79 8.93 8.17
N ASN A 167 3.72 7.73 7.59
CA ASN A 167 3.20 6.55 8.27
C ASN A 167 4.05 6.17 9.50
N GLU A 168 5.38 6.24 9.38
CA GLU A 168 6.30 5.98 10.49
C GLU A 168 6.12 7.04 11.60
N THR A 169 5.90 8.30 11.23
CA THR A 169 5.61 9.38 12.17
C THR A 169 4.27 9.19 12.86
N ASP A 170 3.20 8.86 12.11
CA ASP A 170 1.87 8.56 12.63
C ASP A 170 1.93 7.38 13.62
N GLN A 171 2.65 6.32 13.29
CA GLN A 171 2.86 5.17 14.19
C GLN A 171 3.61 5.57 15.46
N THR A 172 4.65 6.40 15.32
CA THR A 172 5.46 6.88 16.44
C THR A 172 4.61 7.67 17.43
N ILE A 173 3.92 8.72 16.98
CA ILE A 173 3.11 9.55 17.87
C ILE A 173 1.93 8.77 18.48
N ASN A 174 1.25 7.92 17.71
CA ASN A 174 0.18 7.08 18.24
C ASN A 174 0.70 6.11 19.31
N SER A 175 1.93 5.59 19.17
CA SER A 175 2.54 4.73 20.19
C SER A 175 2.88 5.48 21.48
N LEU A 176 3.36 6.74 21.38
CA LEU A 176 3.56 7.60 22.54
C LEU A 176 2.25 7.78 23.32
N ILE A 177 1.16 8.09 22.61
CA ILE A 177 -0.15 8.35 23.20
C ILE A 177 -0.83 7.09 23.73
N ALA A 178 -0.71 5.95 23.06
CA ALA A 178 -1.31 4.68 23.50
C ALA A 178 -0.79 4.21 24.87
N SER A 179 0.41 4.67 25.27
CA SER A 179 0.99 4.36 26.59
C SER A 179 0.46 5.26 27.73
N ALA A 180 -0.19 6.36 27.40
CA ALA A 180 -0.60 7.37 28.37
C ALA A 180 -1.86 6.95 29.14
N LYS A 181 -1.83 7.20 30.45
CA LYS A 181 -3.01 7.10 31.31
C LYS A 181 -3.40 8.51 31.73
N PHE A 182 -4.63 8.91 31.41
CA PHE A 182 -5.19 10.18 31.85
C PHE A 182 -5.81 10.01 33.22
N ASP A 183 -5.24 10.71 34.20
CA ASP A 183 -5.80 10.83 35.54
C ASP A 183 -6.90 11.88 35.53
N LYS A 184 -7.96 11.61 36.29
CA LYS A 184 -9.09 12.52 36.49
C LYS A 184 -8.99 13.14 37.88
N THR A 185 -9.07 14.45 37.95
CA THR A 185 -9.14 15.21 39.20
C THR A 185 -10.36 16.11 39.18
N GLU A 186 -11.05 16.27 40.30
CA GLU A 186 -12.15 17.22 40.44
C GLU A 186 -11.57 18.60 40.77
N ALA A 187 -12.04 19.64 40.08
CA ALA A 187 -11.66 21.02 40.37
C ALA A 187 -12.28 21.49 41.69
N GLU A 188 -11.80 22.62 42.21
CA GLU A 188 -12.36 23.21 43.45
C GLU A 188 -13.84 23.59 43.31
N TYR A 189 -14.32 23.83 42.08
CA TYR A 189 -15.74 23.98 41.77
C TYR A 189 -16.37 22.61 41.50
N VAL A 190 -17.35 22.26 42.32
CA VAL A 190 -18.10 21.00 42.21
C VAL A 190 -18.64 20.81 40.79
N GLY A 191 -18.37 19.65 40.20
CA GLY A 191 -18.90 19.27 38.90
C GLY A 191 -18.01 19.54 37.69
N TYR A 192 -16.82 20.15 37.86
CA TYR A 192 -15.83 20.29 36.79
C TYR A 192 -14.65 19.34 37.02
N TYR A 193 -14.26 18.58 36.01
CA TYR A 193 -13.19 17.59 36.07
C TYR A 193 -12.04 17.96 35.13
N THR A 194 -10.82 17.77 35.59
CA THR A 194 -9.60 17.89 34.80
C THR A 194 -9.02 16.52 34.51
N TYR A 195 -8.85 16.22 33.23
CA TYR A 195 -8.22 15.02 32.70
C TYR A 195 -6.80 15.38 32.28
N SER A 196 -5.79 14.79 32.92
CA SER A 196 -4.40 15.10 32.62
C SER A 196 -3.50 13.88 32.53
N ALA A 197 -2.49 13.97 31.67
CA ALA A 197 -1.41 12.99 31.59
C ALA A 197 -0.09 13.71 31.33
N VAL A 198 0.99 13.28 31.99
CA VAL A 198 2.35 13.70 31.65
C VAL A 198 2.94 12.64 30.72
N ILE A 199 3.21 13.03 29.49
CA ILE A 199 3.70 12.12 28.44
C ILE A 199 5.10 12.56 28.03
N GLU A 200 6.04 11.62 28.02
CA GLU A 200 7.40 11.83 27.53
C GLU A 200 7.46 11.49 26.03
N ASN A 201 8.02 12.40 25.23
CA ASN A 201 8.34 12.09 23.84
C ASN A 201 9.60 11.25 23.80
N THR A 202 9.45 9.92 23.90
CA THR A 202 10.58 8.98 23.86
C THR A 202 11.10 8.73 22.43
N SER A 203 10.54 9.41 21.43
CA SER A 203 10.99 9.33 20.05
C SER A 203 12.16 10.29 19.76
N LYS A 204 12.68 10.24 18.53
CA LYS A 204 13.68 11.19 18.02
C LYS A 204 13.06 12.35 17.23
N ILE A 205 11.73 12.42 17.17
CA ILE A 205 10.99 13.40 16.36
C ILE A 205 10.59 14.56 17.26
N ASN A 206 10.87 15.79 16.83
CA ASN A 206 10.31 16.98 17.47
C ASN A 206 8.92 17.21 16.89
N PHE A 207 7.90 17.30 17.74
CA PHE A 207 6.54 17.61 17.30
C PHE A 207 6.17 19.07 17.64
N SER A 208 5.32 19.64 16.81
CA SER A 208 4.65 20.92 17.06
C SER A 208 3.14 20.77 16.88
N ASN A 209 2.38 21.69 17.49
CA ASN A 209 0.93 21.77 17.34
C ASN A 209 0.20 20.42 17.56
N VAL A 210 0.62 19.68 18.60
CA VAL A 210 0.05 18.37 18.92
C VAL A 210 -1.30 18.55 19.58
N SER A 211 -2.32 17.91 19.04
CA SER A 211 -3.69 17.88 19.55
C SER A 211 -4.13 16.44 19.77
N LEU A 212 -4.77 16.21 20.92
CA LEU A 212 -5.34 14.95 21.34
C LEU A 212 -6.84 15.11 21.50
N LEU A 213 -7.58 14.11 21.05
CA LEU A 213 -9.01 13.94 21.32
C LEU A 213 -9.18 12.95 22.47
N LEU A 214 -9.82 13.37 23.55
CA LEU A 214 -10.21 12.55 24.68
C LEU A 214 -11.71 12.24 24.54
N ALA A 215 -12.04 11.02 24.13
CA ALA A 215 -13.41 10.53 24.17
C ALA A 215 -13.74 10.07 25.60
N LEU A 216 -14.70 10.74 26.22
CA LEU A 216 -15.15 10.53 27.59
C LEU A 216 -16.36 9.59 27.61
N TYR A 217 -16.25 8.50 28.35
CA TYR A 217 -17.27 7.47 28.46
C TYR A 217 -17.85 7.39 29.87
N ASP A 218 -19.16 7.18 29.97
CA ASP A 218 -19.82 6.86 31.24
C ASP A 218 -19.57 5.41 31.69
N ALA A 219 -20.15 5.04 32.82
CA ALA A 219 -20.01 3.71 33.41
C ALA A 219 -20.62 2.59 32.56
N ASP A 220 -21.58 2.92 31.69
CA ASP A 220 -22.21 1.99 30.75
C ASP A 220 -21.40 1.85 29.46
N GLY A 221 -20.30 2.60 29.31
CA GLY A 221 -19.44 2.58 28.14
C GLY A 221 -20.01 3.36 26.96
N VAL A 222 -20.94 4.29 27.19
CA VAL A 222 -21.47 5.22 26.18
C VAL A 222 -20.56 6.45 26.10
N LYS A 223 -20.19 6.87 24.89
CA LYS A 223 -19.43 8.11 24.70
C LYS A 223 -20.35 9.29 24.97
N VAL A 224 -20.02 10.08 25.99
CA VAL A 224 -20.84 11.22 26.45
C VAL A 224 -20.31 12.53 25.86
N GLU A 225 -18.99 12.70 25.80
CA GLU A 225 -18.36 13.94 25.34
C GLU A 225 -16.99 13.66 24.70
N GLU A 226 -16.53 14.62 23.90
CA GLU A 226 -15.15 14.71 23.42
C GLU A 226 -14.50 15.99 23.94
N ALA A 227 -13.34 15.87 24.60
CA ALA A 227 -12.54 16.98 25.09
C ALA A 227 -11.18 17.02 24.36
N TYR A 228 -10.54 18.18 24.30
CA TYR A 228 -9.27 18.35 23.58
C TYR A 228 -8.15 18.76 24.52
N ALA A 229 -7.01 18.08 24.41
CA ALA A 229 -5.76 18.48 25.05
C ALA A 229 -4.73 18.81 23.97
N SER A 230 -3.87 19.81 24.19
CA SER A 230 -2.88 20.19 23.17
C SER A 230 -1.61 20.80 23.76
N THR A 231 -0.55 20.79 22.95
CA THR A 231 0.68 21.55 23.18
C THR A 231 1.19 22.14 21.88
N SER A 232 1.80 23.33 21.94
CA SER A 232 2.39 23.99 20.77
C SER A 232 3.73 23.36 20.36
N SER A 233 4.47 22.80 21.32
CA SER A 233 5.76 22.14 21.10
C SER A 233 5.91 20.91 21.99
N TRP A 234 6.60 19.90 21.44
CA TRP A 234 6.96 18.69 22.17
C TRP A 234 8.25 18.10 21.60
N ALA A 235 9.38 18.57 22.13
CA ALA A 235 10.71 18.17 21.66
C ALA A 235 11.03 16.70 22.02
N ALA A 236 11.95 16.09 21.30
CA ALA A 236 12.47 14.77 21.62
C ALA A 236 13.05 14.74 23.04
N GLY A 237 12.63 13.76 23.85
CA GLY A 237 12.98 13.62 25.27
C GLY A 237 12.20 14.53 26.22
N GLU A 238 11.34 15.43 25.74
CA GLU A 238 10.58 16.35 26.57
C GLU A 238 9.35 15.67 27.19
N LYS A 239 9.04 16.04 28.45
CA LYS A 239 7.79 15.70 29.12
C LYS A 239 6.82 16.86 29.02
N VAL A 240 5.63 16.60 28.48
CA VAL A 240 4.55 17.58 28.40
C VAL A 240 3.36 17.07 29.20
N ARG A 241 2.71 17.99 29.94
CA ARG A 241 1.39 17.74 30.52
C ARG A 241 0.33 18.08 29.49
N PHE A 242 -0.41 17.06 29.03
CA PHE A 242 -1.64 17.24 28.29
C PHE A 242 -2.80 17.34 29.25
N GLU A 243 -3.66 18.33 29.08
CA GLU A 243 -4.77 18.61 29.98
C GLU A 243 -6.02 19.01 29.19
N ALA A 244 -7.17 18.47 29.59
CA ALA A 244 -8.48 18.88 29.13
C ALA A 244 -9.46 18.93 30.30
N GLY A 245 -10.32 19.94 30.33
CA GLY A 245 -11.38 20.06 31.32
C GLY A 245 -12.76 19.73 30.73
N SER A 246 -13.66 19.19 31.55
CA SER A 246 -15.04 18.84 31.16
C SER A 246 -15.95 18.71 32.39
N ASP A 247 -17.25 18.96 32.21
CA ASP A 247 -18.29 18.74 33.24
C ASP A 247 -18.69 17.24 33.37
N VAL A 248 -18.16 16.37 32.50
CA VAL A 248 -18.45 14.94 32.51
C VAL A 248 -17.56 14.23 33.52
N ASN A 249 -18.18 13.48 34.44
CA ASN A 249 -17.49 12.55 35.33
C ASN A 249 -17.25 11.20 34.63
N ALA A 250 -16.28 11.12 33.72
CA ALA A 250 -16.05 9.95 32.89
C ALA A 250 -15.57 8.74 33.72
N ALA A 251 -16.14 7.58 33.46
CA ALA A 251 -15.65 6.30 33.99
C ALA A 251 -14.45 5.78 33.18
N GLN A 252 -14.38 6.14 31.90
CA GLN A 252 -13.28 5.77 31.01
C GLN A 252 -12.94 6.92 30.05
N VAL A 253 -11.65 7.07 29.78
CA VAL A 253 -11.12 7.98 28.76
C VAL A 253 -10.43 7.15 27.68
N LYS A 254 -10.79 7.36 26.41
CA LYS A 254 -10.04 6.85 25.27
C LYS A 254 -9.41 8.03 24.54
N VAL A 255 -8.11 7.99 24.34
CA VAL A 255 -7.35 9.07 23.72
C VAL A 255 -6.92 8.68 22.30
N SER A 256 -6.97 9.64 21.38
CA SER A 256 -6.41 9.51 20.03
C SER A 256 -5.74 10.82 19.59
N VAL A 257 -4.74 10.72 18.72
CA VAL A 257 -4.13 11.90 18.09
C VAL A 257 -5.13 12.48 17.08
N SER A 258 -5.46 13.77 17.21
CA SER A 258 -6.34 14.49 16.29
C SER A 258 -5.58 15.38 15.30
N GLY A 259 -4.36 15.79 15.65
CA GLY A 259 -3.49 16.57 14.76
C GLY A 259 -2.10 16.75 15.33
N TYR A 260 -1.11 16.94 14.45
CA TYR A 260 0.26 17.30 14.79
C TYR A 260 1.01 17.81 13.56
N GLU A 261 2.17 18.41 13.80
CA GLU A 261 3.18 18.74 12.80
C GLU A 261 4.55 18.20 13.25
N VAL A 262 5.44 17.98 12.28
CA VAL A 262 6.86 17.68 12.56
C VAL A 262 7.65 18.98 12.55
N ALA A 263 8.25 19.33 13.68
CA ALA A 263 9.12 20.48 13.81
C ALA A 263 10.54 20.12 13.29
N LYS A 264 11.10 20.99 12.45
CA LYS A 264 12.46 20.86 11.91
C LYS A 264 13.50 21.44 12.86
#